data_AF-A0A7J5WRC4-F1
#
_entry.id   AF-A0A7J5WRC4-F1
#
_cell.length_a   1.000
_cell.length_b   1.000
_cell.length_c   1.000
_cell.angle_alpha   90.00
_cell.angle_beta   90.00
_cell.angle_gamma   90.00
#
_symmetry.space_group_name_H-M   'P 1'
#
loop_
_entity.id
_entity.type
_entity.pdbx_description
1 polymer ?
#
loop_
_entity_poly.entity_id
_entity_poly.type
_entity_poly.pdbx_seq_one_letter_code
_entity_poly.pdbx_strand_id
1 'polypeptide(L)'
;MKKWNILGWLTISIGVFLGSCNQKKPNNILVGAALQHYCVQKLTDVIVYDIFTPPVASRIYVYANLAYYEALKPMNSKASSIIPSLKGFESLPQTEAGKMYDYRLSAATAFMKVAKALVFSKDSIGNAEKEIQLQFNELDKDVFDRSIAWGETIASTILKRAGNDNYKVTRGMPRYSVFKETGKWLQTPPDYSDAIEPYWKLIKPLKMDSAAQFRPAAPPAYNLDKTSQYYTELMEVYTVSKQLTKLQDTIAHYWDDNPFVSEHTGHLTYANKKTTPVGHWMGIIAILCGDSKLDDLATAKTYALSSCAIFDAFISC
;
A
#
# COMPACT_ATOMS: atom_id res chain seq x y z
N MET A 1 -68.61 30.47 -47.66
CA MET A 1 -67.59 31.16 -48.48
C MET A 1 -66.21 30.84 -47.92
N LYS A 2 -65.26 30.41 -48.78
CA LYS A 2 -63.82 30.06 -48.55
C LYS A 2 -63.58 28.84 -47.61
N LYS A 3 -63.22 27.62 -48.04
CA LYS A 3 -62.13 27.01 -48.86
C LYS A 3 -60.70 27.19 -48.31
N TRP A 4 -59.99 26.04 -48.27
CA TRP A 4 -58.54 25.72 -48.09
C TRP A 4 -58.04 25.45 -46.65
N ASN A 5 -57.15 24.48 -46.34
CA ASN A 5 -56.51 23.42 -47.12
C ASN A 5 -55.88 22.35 -46.20
N ILE A 6 -55.61 21.20 -46.81
CA ILE A 6 -54.94 19.97 -46.35
C ILE A 6 -53.54 20.22 -45.75
N LEU A 7 -53.19 19.49 -44.68
CA LEU A 7 -51.81 19.05 -44.46
C LEU A 7 -51.81 17.67 -43.77
N GLY A 8 -51.38 16.65 -44.51
CA GLY A 8 -51.23 15.28 -44.04
C GLY A 8 -50.02 15.14 -43.13
N TRP A 9 -50.17 14.38 -42.05
CA TRP A 9 -49.09 14.03 -41.13
C TRP A 9 -48.34 12.81 -41.68
N LEU A 10 -47.12 13.04 -42.18
CA LEU A 10 -46.14 12.00 -42.48
C LEU A 10 -45.41 11.64 -41.17
N THR A 11 -45.74 10.51 -40.56
CA THR A 11 -44.95 9.93 -39.47
C THR A 11 -43.71 9.26 -40.05
N ILE A 12 -42.56 9.91 -39.90
CA ILE A 12 -41.24 9.33 -40.17
C ILE A 12 -40.83 8.49 -38.95
N SER A 13 -40.92 7.17 -39.07
CA SER A 13 -40.39 6.23 -38.07
C SER A 13 -38.87 6.17 -38.19
N ILE A 14 -38.17 6.89 -37.31
CA ILE A 14 -36.72 6.77 -37.12
C ILE A 14 -36.43 5.46 -36.39
N GLY A 15 -35.94 4.46 -37.12
CA GLY A 15 -35.43 3.22 -36.55
C GLY A 15 -34.11 3.47 -35.83
N VAL A 16 -34.13 3.45 -34.50
CA VAL A 16 -32.93 3.45 -33.67
C VAL A 16 -32.33 2.05 -33.72
N PHE A 17 -31.29 1.87 -34.53
CA PHE A 17 -30.43 0.68 -34.46
C PHE A 17 -29.57 0.78 -33.19
N LEU A 18 -29.96 0.03 -32.15
CA LEU A 18 -29.12 -0.25 -30.99
C LEU A 18 -27.99 -1.20 -31.42
N GLY A 19 -26.93 -0.63 -32.01
CA GLY A 19 -25.66 -1.32 -32.17
C GLY A 19 -25.05 -1.57 -30.79
N SER A 20 -25.18 -2.80 -30.30
CA SER A 20 -24.42 -3.26 -29.13
C SER A 20 -22.93 -3.22 -29.48
N CYS A 21 -22.25 -2.15 -29.07
CA CYS A 21 -20.81 -2.09 -29.04
C CYS A 21 -20.32 -3.14 -28.04
N ASN A 22 -20.03 -4.34 -28.55
CA ASN A 22 -19.21 -5.33 -27.86
C ASN A 22 -17.78 -4.77 -27.80
N GLN A 23 -17.52 -3.83 -26.88
CA GLN A 23 -16.17 -3.44 -26.55
C GLN A 23 -15.48 -4.69 -26.02
N LYS A 24 -14.62 -5.30 -26.85
CA LYS A 24 -13.65 -6.28 -26.36
C LYS A 24 -12.94 -5.61 -25.19
N LYS A 25 -13.20 -6.08 -23.96
CA LYS A 25 -12.41 -5.67 -22.80
C LYS A 25 -10.95 -5.86 -23.20
N PRO A 26 -10.08 -4.85 -23.08
CA PRO A 26 -8.67 -5.05 -23.33
C PRO A 26 -8.19 -6.14 -22.36
N ASN A 27 -7.95 -7.35 -22.89
CA ASN A 27 -7.22 -8.40 -22.19
C ASN A 27 -5.76 -7.94 -22.14
N ASN A 28 -5.47 -6.96 -21.28
CA ASN A 28 -4.10 -6.70 -20.88
C ASN A 28 -3.68 -7.87 -19.99
N ILE A 29 -3.19 -8.94 -20.63
CA ILE A 29 -2.59 -10.06 -19.91
C ILE A 29 -1.44 -9.47 -19.11
N LEU A 30 -1.52 -9.59 -17.79
CA LEU A 30 -0.50 -9.11 -16.87
C LEU A 30 0.67 -10.09 -16.93
N VAL A 31 1.55 -9.91 -17.91
CA VAL A 31 2.73 -10.74 -18.08
C VAL A 31 3.88 -10.14 -17.28
N GLY A 32 4.57 -11.03 -16.59
CA GLY A 32 5.79 -10.73 -15.90
C GLY A 32 5.61 -9.82 -14.69
N ALA A 33 6.55 -8.88 -14.50
CA ALA A 33 6.53 -7.86 -13.45
C ALA A 33 5.21 -7.05 -13.38
N ALA A 34 4.49 -6.91 -14.51
CA ALA A 34 3.20 -6.21 -14.56
C ALA A 34 2.15 -6.81 -13.61
N LEU A 35 2.20 -8.11 -13.34
CA LEU A 35 1.29 -8.76 -12.40
C LEU A 35 1.46 -8.26 -10.97
N GLN A 36 2.71 -8.17 -10.49
CA GLN A 36 2.96 -7.66 -9.14
C GLN A 36 2.67 -6.16 -9.06
N HIS A 37 3.03 -5.37 -10.07
CA HIS A 37 2.70 -3.94 -10.12
C HIS A 37 1.19 -3.72 -10.00
N TYR A 38 0.38 -4.52 -10.71
CA TYR A 38 -1.08 -4.48 -10.58
C TYR A 38 -1.56 -4.86 -9.17
N CYS A 39 -1.01 -5.92 -8.56
CA CYS A 39 -1.34 -6.31 -7.19
C CYS A 39 -1.04 -5.19 -6.18
N VAL A 40 0.14 -4.60 -6.28
CA VAL A 40 0.57 -3.48 -5.42
C VAL A 40 -0.30 -2.25 -5.64
N GLN A 41 -0.64 -1.92 -6.89
CA GLN A 41 -1.54 -0.80 -7.19
C GLN A 41 -2.91 -1.00 -6.56
N LYS A 42 -3.52 -2.19 -6.70
CA LYS A 42 -4.82 -2.48 -6.08
C LYS A 42 -4.79 -2.41 -4.56
N LEU A 43 -3.68 -2.82 -3.96
CA LEU A 43 -3.46 -2.64 -2.52
C LEU A 43 -3.34 -1.16 -2.15
N THR A 44 -2.60 -0.36 -2.93
CA THR A 44 -2.47 1.09 -2.73
C THR A 44 -3.83 1.79 -2.81
N ASP A 45 -4.64 1.48 -3.82
CA ASP A 45 -5.98 2.04 -3.99
C ASP A 45 -6.85 1.79 -2.74
N VAL A 46 -6.78 0.58 -2.19
CA VAL A 46 -7.49 0.21 -0.95
C VAL A 46 -6.90 0.90 0.27
N ILE A 47 -5.57 1.02 0.38
CA ILE A 47 -4.91 1.71 1.49
C ILE A 47 -5.33 3.18 1.56
N VAL A 48 -5.40 3.84 0.40
CA VAL A 48 -5.89 5.22 0.26
C VAL A 48 -7.38 5.30 0.61
N TYR A 49 -8.18 4.35 0.10
CA TYR A 49 -9.62 4.33 0.34
C TYR A 49 -9.98 4.15 1.82
N ASP A 50 -9.30 3.19 2.49
CA ASP A 50 -9.48 2.81 3.90
C ASP A 50 -8.77 3.78 4.87
N ILE A 51 -7.99 4.74 4.37
CA ILE A 51 -7.30 5.78 5.15
C ILE A 51 -6.36 5.15 6.19
N PHE A 52 -5.53 4.20 5.76
CA PHE A 52 -4.51 3.64 6.64
C PHE A 52 -3.39 4.65 6.90
N THR A 53 -2.96 4.72 8.17
CA THR A 53 -1.84 5.57 8.59
C THR A 53 -0.52 5.06 8.01
N PRO A 54 0.51 5.91 7.80
CA PRO A 54 1.76 5.48 7.19
C PRO A 54 2.44 4.27 7.86
N PRO A 55 2.54 4.18 9.21
CA PRO A 55 3.12 3.01 9.85
C PRO A 55 2.30 1.74 9.56
N VAL A 56 0.96 1.81 9.60
CA VAL A 56 0.10 0.66 9.32
C VAL A 56 0.17 0.26 7.85
N ALA A 57 0.24 1.20 6.92
CA ALA A 57 0.46 0.92 5.50
C ALA A 57 1.76 0.13 5.27
N SER A 58 2.86 0.52 5.93
CA SER A 58 4.14 -0.21 5.85
C SER A 58 4.01 -1.69 6.23
N ARG A 59 3.22 -1.97 7.28
CA ARG A 59 2.91 -3.33 7.73
C ARG A 59 2.13 -4.13 6.68
N ILE A 60 1.16 -3.51 6.02
CA ILE A 60 0.32 -4.17 5.02
C ILE A 60 1.15 -4.52 3.78
N TYR A 61 1.96 -3.58 3.28
CA TYR A 61 2.81 -3.82 2.10
C TYR A 61 3.87 -4.88 2.34
N VAL A 62 4.54 -4.88 3.50
CA VAL A 62 5.65 -5.83 3.73
C VAL A 62 5.17 -7.28 3.76
N TYR A 63 4.05 -7.55 4.45
CA TYR A 63 3.53 -8.90 4.53
C TYR A 63 2.99 -9.37 3.18
N ALA A 64 2.31 -8.50 2.42
CA ALA A 64 1.80 -8.87 1.10
C ALA A 64 2.95 -9.16 0.11
N ASN A 65 4.00 -8.34 0.08
CA ASN A 65 5.14 -8.53 -0.82
C ASN A 65 6.04 -9.72 -0.43
N LEU A 66 6.22 -9.99 0.86
CA LEU A 66 6.90 -11.22 1.31
C LEU A 66 6.13 -12.46 0.85
N ALA A 67 4.79 -12.46 0.98
CA ALA A 67 3.97 -13.57 0.52
C ALA A 67 4.08 -13.78 -0.99
N TYR A 68 4.07 -12.70 -1.78
CA TYR A 68 4.27 -12.77 -3.23
C TYR A 68 5.63 -13.39 -3.57
N TYR A 69 6.71 -12.87 -3.00
CA TYR A 69 8.06 -13.34 -3.29
C TYR A 69 8.25 -14.82 -2.94
N GLU A 70 7.84 -15.24 -1.74
CA GLU A 70 8.07 -16.60 -1.28
C GLU A 70 7.22 -17.64 -2.05
N ALA A 71 6.03 -17.25 -2.52
CA ALA A 71 5.22 -18.10 -3.39
C ALA A 71 5.73 -18.15 -4.84
N LEU A 72 6.36 -17.08 -5.33
CA LEU A 72 6.96 -17.01 -6.67
C LEU A 72 8.31 -17.73 -6.75
N LYS A 73 9.11 -17.64 -5.69
CA LYS A 73 10.51 -18.11 -5.59
C LYS A 73 10.77 -19.51 -6.18
N PRO A 74 9.90 -20.54 -6.00
CA PRO A 74 10.15 -21.87 -6.56
C PRO A 74 10.23 -21.91 -8.10
N MET A 75 9.85 -20.85 -8.81
CA MET A 75 10.06 -20.73 -10.26
C MET A 75 11.54 -20.79 -10.65
N ASN A 76 12.45 -20.49 -9.73
CA ASN A 76 13.88 -20.56 -9.94
C ASN A 76 14.55 -21.31 -8.77
N SER A 77 15.08 -22.49 -9.04
CA SER A 77 15.73 -23.34 -8.02
C SER A 77 16.98 -22.71 -7.38
N LYS A 78 17.57 -21.70 -8.01
CA LYS A 78 18.72 -20.94 -7.47
C LYS A 78 18.29 -19.81 -6.53
N ALA A 79 17.02 -19.45 -6.50
CA ALA A 79 16.54 -18.38 -5.64
C ALA A 79 16.41 -18.83 -4.18
N SER A 80 16.88 -17.99 -3.27
CA SER A 80 16.89 -18.25 -1.83
C SER A 80 15.73 -17.54 -1.14
N SER A 81 15.15 -18.18 -0.12
CA SER A 81 14.12 -17.55 0.71
C SER A 81 14.70 -16.37 1.50
N ILE A 82 13.91 -15.31 1.67
CA ILE A 82 14.23 -14.16 2.54
C ILE A 82 13.90 -14.50 4.00
N ILE A 83 12.89 -15.34 4.22
CA ILE A 83 12.35 -15.67 5.54
C ILE A 83 13.40 -16.10 6.58
N PRO A 84 14.39 -16.97 6.28
CA PRO A 84 15.41 -17.37 7.27
C PRO A 84 16.26 -16.21 7.79
N SER A 85 16.32 -15.10 7.07
CA SER A 85 17.04 -13.90 7.49
C SER A 85 16.22 -12.98 8.39
N LEU A 86 14.90 -13.23 8.52
CA LEU A 86 13.94 -12.43 9.27
C LEU A 86 13.50 -13.15 10.55
N LYS A 87 12.95 -12.39 11.50
CA LYS A 87 12.59 -12.85 12.85
C LYS A 87 11.13 -13.25 12.93
N GLY A 88 10.88 -14.36 13.63
CA GLY A 88 9.54 -14.79 14.08
C GLY A 88 8.71 -15.55 13.04
N PHE A 89 9.24 -15.80 11.85
CA PHE A 89 8.59 -16.64 10.86
C PHE A 89 8.85 -18.12 11.13
N GLU A 90 7.88 -18.94 10.76
CA GLU A 90 8.05 -20.39 10.70
C GLU A 90 8.77 -20.78 9.40
N SER A 91 9.31 -22.00 9.37
CA SER A 91 9.83 -22.57 8.13
C SER A 91 8.72 -22.65 7.09
N LEU A 92 8.99 -22.17 5.88
CA LEU A 92 8.06 -22.30 4.78
C LEU A 92 8.01 -23.75 4.28
N PRO A 93 6.83 -24.25 3.89
CA PRO A 93 6.72 -25.55 3.25
C PRO A 93 7.45 -25.57 1.90
N GLN A 94 7.63 -26.76 1.34
CA GLN A 94 8.17 -26.95 0.00
C GLN A 94 7.06 -27.41 -0.96
N THR A 95 7.24 -27.15 -2.24
CA THR A 95 6.35 -27.66 -3.28
C THR A 95 6.49 -29.17 -3.42
N GLU A 96 5.45 -29.83 -3.92
CA GLU A 96 5.48 -31.28 -4.15
C GLU A 96 6.42 -31.60 -5.32
N ALA A 97 7.36 -32.51 -5.08
CA ALA A 97 8.30 -32.94 -6.12
C ALA A 97 7.54 -33.59 -7.31
N GLY A 98 7.93 -33.21 -8.53
CA GLY A 98 7.35 -33.76 -9.76
C GLY A 98 5.94 -33.26 -10.10
N LYS A 99 5.40 -32.26 -9.37
CA LYS A 99 4.13 -31.61 -9.71
C LYS A 99 4.37 -30.28 -10.43
N MET A 100 3.46 -29.93 -11.34
CA MET A 100 3.47 -28.65 -12.05
C MET A 100 2.63 -27.62 -11.30
N TYR A 101 3.13 -26.37 -11.31
CA TYR A 101 2.51 -25.19 -10.70
C TYR A 101 2.69 -24.01 -11.65
N ASP A 102 1.74 -23.08 -11.69
CA ASP A 102 2.00 -21.71 -12.14
C ASP A 102 2.32 -20.85 -10.91
N TYR A 103 3.61 -20.55 -10.74
CA TYR A 103 4.09 -19.78 -9.59
C TYR A 103 3.68 -18.31 -9.62
N ARG A 104 3.28 -17.77 -10.79
CA ARG A 104 2.76 -16.39 -10.88
C ARG A 104 1.35 -16.30 -10.33
N LEU A 105 0.49 -17.27 -10.68
CA LEU A 105 -0.82 -17.42 -10.06
C LEU A 105 -0.67 -17.61 -8.55
N SER A 106 0.23 -18.50 -8.14
CA SER A 106 0.50 -18.75 -6.72
C SER A 106 0.94 -17.49 -5.97
N ALA A 107 1.82 -16.69 -6.56
CA ALA A 107 2.31 -15.44 -5.98
C ALA A 107 1.22 -14.38 -5.83
N ALA A 108 0.41 -14.18 -6.87
CA ALA A 108 -0.72 -13.26 -6.82
C ALA A 108 -1.78 -13.70 -5.80
N THR A 109 -2.09 -15.00 -5.73
CA THR A 109 -2.97 -15.56 -4.71
C THR A 109 -2.43 -15.30 -3.30
N ALA A 110 -1.15 -15.58 -3.07
CA ALA A 110 -0.53 -15.35 -1.77
C ALA A 110 -0.63 -13.87 -1.35
N PHE A 111 -0.27 -12.96 -2.25
CA PHE A 111 -0.37 -11.52 -2.02
C PHE A 111 -1.80 -11.08 -1.72
N MET A 112 -2.77 -11.45 -2.57
CA MET A 112 -4.15 -11.01 -2.42
C MET A 112 -4.78 -11.56 -1.14
N LYS A 113 -4.45 -12.81 -0.77
CA LYS A 113 -4.91 -13.41 0.49
C LYS A 113 -4.40 -12.63 1.71
N VAL A 114 -3.11 -12.27 1.72
CA VAL A 114 -2.53 -11.45 2.79
C VAL A 114 -3.13 -10.05 2.81
N ALA A 115 -3.16 -9.37 1.66
CA ALA A 115 -3.75 -8.05 1.52
C ALA A 115 -5.19 -8.01 2.06
N LYS A 116 -6.04 -8.92 1.60
CA LYS A 116 -7.46 -9.03 2.03
C LYS A 116 -7.62 -9.28 3.53
N ALA A 117 -6.68 -9.98 4.16
CA ALA A 117 -6.71 -10.24 5.60
C ALA A 117 -6.32 -9.00 6.43
N LEU A 118 -5.59 -8.04 5.86
CA LEU A 118 -5.01 -6.90 6.57
C LEU A 118 -5.73 -5.56 6.32
N VAL A 119 -6.64 -5.49 5.34
CA VAL A 119 -7.42 -4.28 5.00
C VAL A 119 -8.89 -4.37 5.43
N PHE A 120 -9.62 -3.24 5.40
CA PHE A 120 -11.04 -3.20 5.70
C PHE A 120 -11.90 -3.48 4.45
N SER A 121 -11.56 -2.86 3.31
CA SER A 121 -12.28 -3.03 2.03
C SER A 121 -11.94 -4.33 1.31
N LYS A 122 -12.34 -5.45 1.92
CA LYS A 122 -12.04 -6.82 1.46
C LYS A 122 -12.63 -7.16 0.09
N ASP A 123 -13.75 -6.54 -0.27
CA ASP A 123 -14.41 -6.79 -1.55
C ASP A 123 -13.60 -6.24 -2.72
N SER A 124 -12.97 -5.07 -2.55
CA SER A 124 -12.07 -4.49 -3.57
C SER A 124 -10.89 -5.41 -3.87
N ILE A 125 -10.24 -5.96 -2.84
CA ILE A 125 -9.17 -6.95 -3.02
C ILE A 125 -9.72 -8.25 -3.62
N GLY A 126 -10.87 -8.73 -3.16
CA GLY A 126 -11.50 -9.94 -3.69
C GLY A 126 -11.91 -9.83 -5.16
N ASN A 127 -12.30 -8.64 -5.62
CA ASN A 127 -12.60 -8.39 -7.03
C ASN A 127 -11.31 -8.38 -7.88
N ALA A 128 -10.24 -7.74 -7.39
CA ALA A 128 -8.93 -7.78 -8.05
C ALA A 128 -8.37 -9.22 -8.13
N GLU A 129 -8.53 -10.02 -7.08
CA GLU A 129 -8.15 -11.43 -7.06
C GLU A 129 -8.88 -12.23 -8.15
N LYS A 130 -10.20 -12.03 -8.31
CA LYS A 130 -10.98 -12.65 -9.39
C LYS A 130 -10.50 -12.21 -10.77
N GLU A 131 -10.24 -10.91 -10.96
CA GLU A 131 -9.72 -10.37 -12.23
C GLU A 131 -8.37 -11.00 -12.61
N ILE A 132 -7.50 -11.25 -11.64
CA ILE A 132 -6.23 -11.94 -11.86
C ILE A 132 -6.47 -13.40 -12.23
N GLN A 133 -7.29 -14.12 -11.46
CA GLN A 133 -7.55 -15.55 -11.70
C GLN A 133 -8.10 -15.83 -13.10
N LEU A 134 -8.95 -14.94 -13.63
CA LEU A 134 -9.47 -15.05 -14.99
C LEU A 134 -8.38 -15.07 -16.08
N GLN A 135 -7.19 -14.53 -15.80
CA GLN A 135 -6.06 -14.54 -16.74
C GLN A 135 -5.37 -15.91 -16.83
N PHE A 136 -5.69 -16.83 -15.91
CA PHE A 136 -5.11 -18.17 -15.81
C PHE A 136 -6.13 -19.27 -16.11
N ASN A 137 -7.29 -18.93 -16.69
CA ASN A 137 -8.37 -19.88 -16.99
C ASN A 137 -7.98 -20.97 -18.01
N GLU A 138 -6.93 -20.75 -18.81
CA GLU A 138 -6.43 -21.72 -19.79
C GLU A 138 -5.51 -22.79 -19.16
N LEU A 139 -5.18 -22.66 -17.87
CA LEU A 139 -4.43 -23.70 -17.16
C LEU A 139 -5.28 -24.96 -16.97
N ASP A 140 -4.62 -26.13 -17.03
CA ASP A 140 -5.23 -27.37 -16.55
C ASP A 140 -5.75 -27.18 -15.12
N LYS A 141 -6.96 -27.66 -14.87
CA LYS A 141 -7.64 -27.49 -13.57
C LYS A 141 -6.76 -27.93 -12.39
N ASP A 142 -6.06 -29.05 -12.54
CA ASP A 142 -5.16 -29.58 -11.50
C ASP A 142 -3.94 -28.70 -11.25
N VAL A 143 -3.46 -27.97 -12.26
CA VAL A 143 -2.36 -27.00 -12.12
C VAL A 143 -2.89 -25.71 -11.49
N PHE A 144 -4.06 -25.24 -11.93
CA PHE A 144 -4.72 -24.06 -11.36
C PHE A 144 -4.98 -24.23 -9.86
N ASP A 145 -5.70 -25.29 -9.47
CA ASP A 145 -6.08 -25.54 -8.08
C ASP A 145 -4.85 -25.71 -7.18
N ARG A 146 -3.82 -26.39 -7.67
CA ARG A 146 -2.57 -26.59 -6.94
C ARG A 146 -1.78 -25.28 -6.76
N SER A 147 -1.81 -24.40 -7.75
CA SER A 147 -1.17 -23.08 -7.69
C SER A 147 -1.87 -22.17 -6.67
N ILE A 148 -3.21 -22.17 -6.66
CA ILE A 148 -4.00 -21.50 -5.63
C ILE A 148 -3.64 -22.04 -4.24
N ALA A 149 -3.66 -23.36 -4.06
CA ALA A 149 -3.38 -24.00 -2.77
C ALA A 149 -1.96 -23.70 -2.26
N TRP A 150 -0.96 -23.65 -3.15
CA TRP A 150 0.39 -23.24 -2.81
C TRP A 150 0.43 -21.78 -2.33
N GLY A 151 -0.20 -20.86 -3.08
CA GLY A 151 -0.30 -19.45 -2.70
C GLY A 151 -0.97 -19.25 -1.32
N GLU A 152 -2.07 -19.95 -1.07
CA GLU A 152 -2.77 -19.90 0.22
C GLU A 152 -1.93 -20.45 1.38
N THR A 153 -1.14 -21.50 1.12
CA THR A 153 -0.22 -22.08 2.11
C THR A 153 0.85 -21.08 2.52
N ILE A 154 1.46 -20.38 1.56
CA ILE A 154 2.43 -19.31 1.83
C ILE A 154 1.78 -18.16 2.59
N ALA A 155 0.61 -17.69 2.13
CA ALA A 155 -0.13 -16.61 2.80
C ALA A 155 -0.44 -16.95 4.27
N SER A 156 -0.83 -18.19 4.56
CA SER A 156 -1.10 -18.66 5.92
C SER A 156 0.13 -18.51 6.83
N THR A 157 1.31 -18.94 6.35
CA THR A 157 2.57 -18.82 7.11
C THR A 157 2.92 -17.37 7.39
N ILE A 158 2.78 -16.49 6.39
CA ILE A 158 3.03 -15.05 6.54
C ILE A 158 2.03 -14.40 7.50
N LEU A 159 0.74 -14.72 7.39
CA LEU A 159 -0.30 -14.19 8.28
C LEU A 159 -0.14 -14.69 9.71
N LYS A 160 0.42 -15.87 9.93
CA LYS A 160 0.75 -16.36 11.28
C LYS A 160 1.83 -15.49 11.93
N ARG A 161 2.85 -15.06 11.19
CA ARG A 161 3.81 -14.06 11.69
C ARG A 161 3.15 -12.71 11.93
N ALA A 162 2.35 -12.23 10.98
CA ALA A 162 1.63 -10.96 11.11
C ALA A 162 0.66 -10.96 12.30
N GLY A 163 0.02 -12.08 12.62
CA GLY A 163 -0.88 -12.21 13.76
C GLY A 163 -0.18 -12.14 15.13
N ASN A 164 1.13 -12.39 15.17
CA ASN A 164 1.94 -12.47 16.37
C ASN A 164 2.95 -11.32 16.51
N ASP A 165 2.82 -10.27 15.70
CA ASP A 165 3.73 -9.12 15.63
C ASP A 165 3.45 -8.01 16.64
N ASN A 166 2.52 -8.25 17.56
CA ASN A 166 2.03 -7.31 18.58
C ASN A 166 1.03 -6.25 18.08
N TYR A 167 0.70 -6.19 16.79
CA TYR A 167 -0.24 -5.19 16.23
C TYR A 167 -1.63 -5.22 16.89
N LYS A 168 -2.20 -6.41 17.09
CA LYS A 168 -3.51 -6.57 17.75
C LYS A 168 -3.51 -6.04 19.18
N VAL A 169 -2.40 -6.21 19.90
CA VAL A 169 -2.27 -5.75 21.29
C VAL A 169 -2.22 -4.23 21.33
N THR A 170 -1.47 -3.58 20.43
CA THR A 170 -1.37 -2.11 20.41
C THR A 170 -2.69 -1.42 20.07
N ARG A 171 -3.65 -2.11 19.42
CA ARG A 171 -5.00 -1.55 19.16
C ARG A 171 -5.82 -1.35 20.43
N GLY A 172 -5.53 -2.09 21.51
CA GLY A 172 -6.19 -1.97 22.79
C GLY A 172 -5.49 -1.03 23.78
N MET A 173 -4.37 -0.41 23.38
CA MET A 173 -3.59 0.47 24.27
C MET A 173 -4.19 1.89 24.34
N PRO A 174 -4.02 2.59 25.47
CA PRO A 174 -4.60 3.92 25.66
C PRO A 174 -3.95 4.94 24.73
N ARG A 175 -4.74 5.87 24.20
CA ARG A 175 -4.22 6.93 23.31
C ARG A 175 -3.15 7.78 23.99
N TYR A 176 -2.33 8.48 23.19
CA TYR A 176 -1.38 9.44 23.71
C TYR A 176 -2.09 10.51 24.54
N SER A 177 -1.59 10.77 25.75
CA SER A 177 -2.12 11.82 26.60
C SER A 177 -1.41 13.13 26.31
N VAL A 178 -2.18 14.21 26.13
CA VAL A 178 -1.63 15.56 25.95
C VAL A 178 -1.16 16.11 27.31
N PHE A 179 0.11 16.53 27.38
CA PHE A 179 0.72 17.03 28.61
C PHE A 179 0.73 18.57 28.65
N LYS A 180 0.64 19.16 29.84
CA LYS A 180 0.73 20.63 30.04
C LYS A 180 2.18 21.16 30.00
N GLU A 181 3.16 20.27 29.99
CA GLU A 181 4.58 20.62 30.00
C GLU A 181 5.02 21.24 28.67
N THR A 182 5.82 22.30 28.75
CA THR A 182 6.41 22.95 27.57
C THR A 182 7.36 21.99 26.83
N GLY A 183 7.33 22.05 25.49
CA GLY A 183 8.18 21.20 24.64
C GLY A 183 7.65 19.78 24.41
N LYS A 184 6.47 19.42 24.93
CA LYS A 184 5.76 18.19 24.57
C LYS A 184 4.92 18.41 23.32
N TRP A 185 4.76 17.35 22.52
CA TRP A 185 3.88 17.38 21.36
C TRP A 185 2.44 17.66 21.81
N LEU A 186 1.77 18.55 21.07
CA LEU A 186 0.36 18.89 21.22
C LEU A 186 -0.33 18.66 19.89
N GLN A 187 -1.65 18.42 19.97
CA GLN A 187 -2.50 18.35 18.79
C GLN A 187 -2.49 19.70 18.06
N THR A 188 -2.42 19.66 16.73
CA THR A 188 -2.31 20.87 15.90
C THR A 188 -3.63 21.18 15.19
N PRO A 189 -3.95 22.47 14.97
CA PRO A 189 -5.09 22.85 14.12
C PRO A 189 -4.91 22.33 12.69
N PRO A 190 -6.00 22.23 11.90
CA PRO A 190 -7.38 22.57 12.28
C PRO A 190 -8.10 21.47 13.06
N ASP A 191 -7.69 20.21 12.91
CA ASP A 191 -8.49 19.06 13.36
C ASP A 191 -8.20 18.64 14.81
N TYR A 192 -7.04 19.03 15.35
CA TYR A 192 -6.57 18.60 16.66
C TYR A 192 -6.64 17.07 16.84
N SER A 193 -6.25 16.32 15.80
CA SER A 193 -6.30 14.86 15.76
C SER A 193 -5.39 14.21 16.81
N ASP A 194 -5.78 13.03 17.29
CA ASP A 194 -4.96 12.22 18.20
C ASP A 194 -3.62 11.83 17.56
N ALA A 195 -2.60 11.62 18.39
CA ALA A 195 -1.30 11.14 17.92
C ALA A 195 -1.45 9.78 17.22
N ILE A 196 -0.86 9.68 16.04
CA ILE A 196 -0.89 8.47 15.22
C ILE A 196 0.08 7.44 15.81
N GLU A 197 -0.44 6.24 16.08
CA GLU A 197 0.34 5.05 16.41
C GLU A 197 1.39 5.23 17.54
N PRO A 198 1.05 5.76 18.74
CA PRO A 198 2.04 6.11 19.79
C PRO A 198 2.82 4.92 20.36
N TYR A 199 2.38 3.69 20.08
CA TYR A 199 3.05 2.45 20.48
C TYR A 199 3.63 1.66 19.30
N TRP A 200 3.85 2.29 18.14
CA TRP A 200 4.40 1.59 16.97
C TRP A 200 5.77 0.95 17.26
N LYS A 201 6.55 1.57 18.14
CA LYS A 201 7.81 1.00 18.67
C LYS A 201 7.67 -0.37 19.36
N LEU A 202 6.45 -0.80 19.70
CA LEU A 202 6.17 -2.12 20.31
C LEU A 202 5.85 -3.20 19.27
N ILE A 203 5.71 -2.84 17.99
CA ILE A 203 5.58 -3.82 16.90
C ILE A 203 6.90 -4.58 16.78
N LYS A 204 6.81 -5.90 16.61
CA LYS A 204 8.00 -6.77 16.52
C LYS A 204 8.70 -6.56 15.17
N PRO A 205 9.95 -6.06 15.15
CA PRO A 205 10.70 -5.86 13.91
C PRO A 205 10.90 -7.16 13.11
N LEU A 206 11.16 -7.03 11.82
CA LEU A 206 11.49 -8.15 10.95
C LEU A 206 12.97 -8.50 11.03
N LYS A 207 13.86 -7.51 10.95
CA LYS A 207 15.30 -7.73 10.97
C LYS A 207 15.96 -7.09 12.18
N MET A 208 15.55 -5.88 12.57
CA MET A 208 16.17 -5.17 13.68
C MET A 208 16.16 -5.96 14.99
N ASP A 209 17.18 -5.79 15.82
CA ASP A 209 17.32 -6.38 17.16
C ASP A 209 16.32 -5.83 18.14
N SER A 210 16.04 -4.53 18.04
CA SER A 210 14.97 -3.87 18.77
C SER A 210 14.51 -2.64 18.00
N ALA A 211 13.36 -2.09 18.36
CA ALA A 211 12.89 -0.80 17.82
C ALA A 211 13.87 0.36 18.09
N ALA A 212 14.79 0.20 19.06
CA ALA A 212 15.78 1.23 19.41
C ALA A 212 17.16 0.99 18.78
N GLN A 213 17.32 0.00 17.88
CA GLN A 213 18.63 -0.32 17.29
C GLN A 213 19.27 0.89 16.60
N PHE A 214 18.47 1.73 15.93
CA PHE A 214 18.92 2.94 15.25
C PHE A 214 18.45 4.21 15.95
N ARG A 215 18.33 4.20 17.29
CA ARG A 215 17.93 5.40 18.05
C ARG A 215 18.91 6.56 17.78
N PRO A 216 18.44 7.72 17.30
CA PRO A 216 19.31 8.86 17.04
C PRO A 216 19.71 9.57 18.35
N ALA A 217 20.60 10.55 18.23
CA ALA A 217 20.83 11.51 19.30
C ALA A 217 19.52 12.26 19.65
N ALA A 218 19.41 12.70 20.91
CA ALA A 218 18.26 13.48 21.33
C ALA A 218 18.21 14.82 20.56
N PRO A 219 17.01 15.32 20.22
CA PRO A 219 16.87 16.64 19.59
C PRO A 219 17.29 17.75 20.57
N PRO A 220 17.56 18.97 20.08
CA PRO A 220 17.79 20.13 20.94
C PRO A 220 16.66 20.29 21.96
N ALA A 221 17.02 20.52 23.22
CA ALA A 221 16.04 20.75 24.26
C ALA A 221 15.23 22.02 23.96
N TYR A 222 13.92 21.98 24.23
CA TYR A 222 13.05 23.14 24.13
C TYR A 222 13.65 24.33 24.91
N ASN A 223 13.97 25.41 24.20
CA ASN A 223 14.54 26.61 24.78
C ASN A 223 14.26 27.81 23.87
N LEU A 224 13.67 28.87 24.41
CA LEU A 224 13.35 30.09 23.65
C LEU A 224 14.42 31.19 23.78
N ASP A 225 15.55 30.91 24.44
CA ASP A 225 16.72 31.79 24.39
C ASP A 225 17.22 31.89 22.95
N LYS A 226 17.45 33.12 22.49
CA LYS A 226 17.91 33.43 21.14
C LYS A 226 19.25 32.80 20.79
N THR A 227 20.09 32.48 21.79
CA THR A 227 21.37 31.82 21.57
C THR A 227 21.28 30.29 21.59
N SER A 228 20.09 29.72 21.85
CA SER A 228 19.91 28.27 21.87
C SER A 228 19.80 27.67 20.47
N GLN A 229 20.21 26.41 20.34
CA GLN A 229 20.06 25.65 19.10
C GLN A 229 18.57 25.50 18.72
N TYR A 230 17.70 25.20 19.70
CA TYR A 230 16.25 25.09 19.46
C TYR A 230 15.66 26.37 18.85
N TYR A 231 16.03 27.54 19.38
CA TYR A 231 15.53 28.81 18.85
C TYR A 231 16.04 29.07 17.42
N THR A 232 17.28 28.67 17.13
CA THR A 232 17.85 28.82 15.79
C THR A 232 17.07 27.97 14.77
N GLU A 233 16.82 26.69 15.07
CA GLU A 233 16.03 25.78 14.23
C GLU A 233 14.55 26.23 14.11
N LEU A 234 13.96 26.74 15.21
CA LEU A 234 12.61 27.34 15.18
C LEU A 234 12.53 28.53 14.22
N MET A 235 13.49 29.44 14.30
CA MET A 235 13.51 30.65 13.47
C MET A 235 13.85 30.35 12.01
N GLU A 236 14.59 29.29 11.73
CA GLU A 236 14.78 28.77 10.38
C GLU A 236 13.42 28.39 9.76
N VAL A 237 12.65 27.51 10.41
CA VAL A 237 11.32 27.07 9.91
C VAL A 237 10.39 28.26 9.72
N TYR A 238 10.33 29.17 10.69
CA TYR A 238 9.53 30.40 10.59
C TYR A 238 9.94 31.24 9.38
N THR A 239 11.24 31.48 9.20
CA THR A 239 11.74 32.34 8.11
C THR A 239 11.48 31.72 6.74
N VAL A 240 11.75 30.41 6.59
CA VAL A 240 11.46 29.66 5.36
C VAL A 240 9.98 29.72 5.03
N SER A 241 9.09 29.54 6.01
CA SER A 241 7.63 29.62 5.77
C SER A 241 7.15 30.97 5.22
N LYS A 242 7.87 32.06 5.50
CA LYS A 242 7.54 33.42 5.00
C LYS A 242 8.13 33.72 3.63
N GLN A 243 9.07 32.90 3.16
CA GLN A 243 9.88 33.16 1.96
C GLN A 243 9.91 31.94 1.03
N LEU A 244 8.87 31.10 1.05
CA LEU A 244 8.77 29.92 0.18
C LEU A 244 8.81 30.32 -1.30
N THR A 245 9.75 29.74 -2.03
CA THR A 245 9.75 29.81 -3.50
C THR A 245 8.68 28.86 -4.06
N LYS A 246 8.22 29.13 -5.28
CA LYS A 246 7.26 28.24 -5.98
C LYS A 246 7.77 26.80 -6.09
N LEU A 247 9.07 26.63 -6.32
CA LEU A 247 9.68 25.30 -6.41
C LEU A 247 9.64 24.56 -5.07
N GLN A 248 9.98 25.23 -3.96
CA GLN A 248 9.90 24.64 -2.63
C GLN A 248 8.46 24.26 -2.26
N ASP A 249 7.50 25.11 -2.62
CA ASP A 249 6.08 24.82 -2.43
C ASP A 249 5.63 23.57 -3.21
N THR A 250 5.99 23.45 -4.49
CA THR A 250 5.73 22.24 -5.28
C THR A 250 6.39 21.00 -4.68
N ILE A 251 7.65 21.09 -4.25
CA ILE A 251 8.37 19.97 -3.64
C ILE A 251 7.69 19.53 -2.34
N ALA A 252 7.25 20.47 -1.50
CA ALA A 252 6.54 20.15 -0.26
C ALA A 252 5.22 19.42 -0.55
N HIS A 253 4.41 19.91 -1.50
CA HIS A 253 3.16 19.25 -1.87
C HIS A 253 3.37 17.88 -2.53
N TYR A 254 4.46 17.69 -3.26
CA TYR A 254 4.79 16.41 -3.88
C TYR A 254 5.14 15.32 -2.85
N TRP A 255 5.80 15.69 -1.75
CA TRP A 255 6.23 14.76 -0.70
C TRP A 255 5.36 14.77 0.56
N ASP A 256 4.27 15.54 0.58
CA ASP A 256 3.38 15.66 1.74
C ASP A 256 2.85 14.29 2.18
N ASP A 257 2.35 13.49 1.22
CA ASP A 257 1.92 12.10 1.41
C ASP A 257 1.13 11.86 2.71
N ASN A 258 0.38 12.86 3.15
CA ASN A 258 -0.47 12.81 4.33
C ASN A 258 -1.82 12.20 3.92
N PRO A 259 -2.15 10.96 4.32
CA PRO A 259 -3.31 10.25 3.81
C PRO A 259 -4.65 10.89 4.19
N PHE A 260 -4.65 11.82 5.15
CA PHE A 260 -5.83 12.53 5.60
C PHE A 260 -5.55 14.02 5.80
N VAL A 261 -5.68 14.79 4.72
CA VAL A 261 -5.69 16.25 4.78
C VAL A 261 -7.14 16.72 4.78
N SER A 262 -7.61 17.23 5.92
CA SER A 262 -8.90 17.91 6.00
C SER A 262 -8.78 19.33 5.45
N GLU A 263 -9.59 19.66 4.45
CA GLU A 263 -9.76 21.02 3.97
C GLU A 263 -11.05 21.61 4.52
N HIS A 264 -10.95 22.83 5.01
CA HIS A 264 -12.05 23.56 5.63
C HIS A 264 -12.37 24.79 4.77
N THR A 265 -13.52 24.79 4.08
CA THR A 265 -14.01 25.93 3.28
C THR A 265 -15.35 26.40 3.86
N GLY A 266 -15.32 27.46 4.68
CA GLY A 266 -16.51 27.93 5.40
C GLY A 266 -16.98 26.89 6.43
N HIS A 267 -18.23 26.42 6.32
CA HIS A 267 -18.79 25.36 7.16
C HIS A 267 -18.58 23.94 6.60
N LEU A 268 -17.98 23.82 5.40
CA LEU A 268 -17.72 22.54 4.76
C LEU A 268 -16.33 22.05 5.12
N THR A 269 -16.25 20.87 5.72
CA THR A 269 -15.01 20.11 5.88
C THR A 269 -15.04 18.92 4.95
N TYR A 270 -14.04 18.77 4.09
CA TYR A 270 -13.88 17.59 3.23
C TYR A 270 -12.44 17.08 3.28
N ALA A 271 -12.27 15.76 3.09
CA ALA A 271 -10.96 15.11 3.18
C ALA A 271 -10.40 14.84 1.78
N ASN A 272 -9.18 15.32 1.54
CA ASN A 272 -8.40 14.95 0.37
C ASN A 272 -7.63 13.67 0.67
N LYS A 273 -8.00 12.58 -0.01
CA LYS A 273 -7.33 11.28 0.12
C LYS A 273 -6.05 11.29 -0.71
N LYS A 274 -4.92 11.06 -0.05
CA LYS A 274 -3.59 10.96 -0.67
C LYS A 274 -2.97 9.59 -0.37
N THR A 275 -1.93 9.26 -1.12
CA THR A 275 -1.07 8.12 -0.76
C THR A 275 -0.30 8.40 0.53
N THR A 276 0.29 7.36 1.11
CA THR A 276 1.26 7.48 2.20
C THR A 276 2.68 7.50 1.62
N PRO A 277 3.71 7.92 2.40
CA PRO A 277 5.09 7.85 1.92
C PRO A 277 5.48 6.42 1.50
N VAL A 278 4.93 5.42 2.18
CA VAL A 278 5.13 4.00 1.83
C VAL A 278 4.57 3.70 0.44
N GLY A 279 3.32 4.10 0.18
CA GLY A 279 2.67 3.87 -1.12
C GLY A 279 3.39 4.58 -2.26
N HIS A 280 3.89 5.81 -2.01
CA HIS A 280 4.74 6.52 -2.94
C HIS A 280 6.02 5.74 -3.26
N TRP A 281 6.75 5.27 -2.24
CA TRP A 281 7.94 4.45 -2.44
C TRP A 281 7.64 3.12 -3.15
N MET A 282 6.48 2.50 -2.95
CA MET A 282 6.06 1.33 -3.72
C MET A 282 5.84 1.67 -5.21
N GLY A 283 5.35 2.86 -5.52
CA GLY A 283 5.26 3.40 -6.88
C GLY A 283 6.64 3.64 -7.51
N ILE A 284 7.57 4.23 -6.77
CA ILE A 284 8.96 4.41 -7.22
C ILE A 284 9.62 3.07 -7.53
N ILE A 285 9.43 2.05 -6.68
CA ILE A 285 9.94 0.70 -6.95
C ILE A 285 9.34 0.14 -8.25
N ALA A 286 8.06 0.37 -8.52
CA ALA A 286 7.44 -0.06 -9.77
C ALA A 286 8.15 0.56 -10.98
N ILE A 287 8.37 1.87 -10.95
CA ILE A 287 9.06 2.63 -12.00
C ILE A 287 10.49 2.08 -12.19
N LEU A 288 11.27 1.98 -11.12
CA LEU A 288 12.67 1.55 -11.19
C LEU A 288 12.83 0.10 -11.66
N CYS A 289 11.95 -0.81 -11.25
CA CYS A 289 11.92 -2.19 -11.76
C CYS A 289 11.62 -2.21 -13.27
N GLY A 290 10.68 -1.39 -13.73
CA GLY A 290 10.34 -1.25 -15.15
C GLY A 290 11.49 -0.67 -15.98
N ASP A 291 12.08 0.43 -15.53
CA ASP A 291 13.21 1.10 -16.19
C ASP A 291 14.44 0.20 -16.27
N SER A 292 14.69 -0.57 -15.20
CA SER A 292 15.78 -1.54 -15.13
C SER A 292 15.46 -2.87 -15.84
N LYS A 293 14.25 -3.03 -16.39
CA LYS A 293 13.76 -4.23 -17.08
C LYS A 293 13.99 -5.51 -16.27
N LEU A 294 13.71 -5.44 -14.96
CA LEU A 294 13.85 -6.60 -14.09
C LEU A 294 12.84 -7.69 -14.44
N ASP A 295 13.24 -8.94 -14.31
CA ASP A 295 12.32 -10.08 -14.40
C ASP A 295 11.40 -10.16 -13.17
N ASP A 296 10.42 -11.07 -13.22
CA ASP A 296 9.39 -11.25 -12.19
C ASP A 296 9.99 -11.49 -10.81
N LEU A 297 11.02 -12.31 -10.75
CA LEU A 297 11.60 -12.76 -9.50
C LEU A 297 12.50 -11.68 -8.89
N ALA A 298 13.26 -10.97 -9.72
CA ALA A 298 14.03 -9.80 -9.32
C ALA A 298 13.10 -8.67 -8.84
N THR A 299 12.01 -8.40 -9.56
CA THR A 299 10.99 -7.43 -9.17
C THR A 299 10.36 -7.79 -7.82
N ALA A 300 9.96 -9.06 -7.65
CA ALA A 300 9.41 -9.55 -6.40
C ALA A 300 10.37 -9.44 -5.23
N LYS A 301 11.64 -9.76 -5.46
CA LYS A 301 12.70 -9.62 -4.45
C LYS A 301 12.90 -8.15 -4.05
N THR A 302 12.90 -7.23 -5.02
CA THR A 302 13.04 -5.79 -4.76
C THR A 302 11.90 -5.27 -3.89
N TYR A 303 10.65 -5.57 -4.26
CA TYR A 303 9.50 -5.20 -3.42
C TYR A 303 9.58 -5.79 -2.02
N ALA A 304 9.90 -7.07 -1.88
CA ALA A 304 9.97 -7.75 -0.58
C ALA A 304 11.06 -7.13 0.32
N LEU A 305 12.27 -6.93 -0.19
CA LEU A 305 13.37 -6.36 0.59
C LEU A 305 13.15 -4.89 0.95
N SER A 306 12.71 -4.08 -0.01
CA SER A 306 12.46 -2.65 0.24
C SER A 306 11.30 -2.45 1.22
N SER A 307 10.21 -3.21 1.10
CA SER A 307 9.12 -3.13 2.08
C SER A 307 9.53 -3.63 3.46
N CYS A 308 10.43 -4.62 3.57
CA CYS A 308 11.04 -5.02 4.85
C CYS A 308 11.81 -3.87 5.50
N ALA A 309 12.67 -3.20 4.72
CA ALA A 309 13.46 -2.08 5.21
C ALA A 309 12.55 -0.91 5.64
N ILE A 310 11.54 -0.56 4.84
CA ILE A 310 10.59 0.52 5.16
C ILE A 310 9.79 0.20 6.42
N PHE A 311 9.31 -1.03 6.58
CA PHE A 311 8.56 -1.42 7.78
C PHE A 311 9.41 -1.30 9.06
N ASP A 312 10.64 -1.82 9.05
CA ASP A 312 11.55 -1.66 10.19
C ASP A 312 11.93 -0.19 10.41
N ALA A 313 12.07 0.61 9.35
CA ALA A 313 12.32 2.05 9.46
C ALA A 313 11.16 2.78 10.17
N PHE A 314 9.90 2.45 9.85
CA PHE A 314 8.75 3.01 10.58
C PHE A 314 8.70 2.59 12.04
N ILE A 315 9.19 1.40 12.39
CA ILE A 315 9.29 0.97 13.81
C ILE A 315 10.38 1.75 14.55
N SER A 316 11.46 2.15 13.86
CA SER A 316 12.57 2.89 14.44
C SER A 316 12.33 4.41 14.55
N CYS A 317 11.54 4.98 13.64
CA CYS A 317 11.15 6.40 13.61
C CYS A 317 10.27 6.75 14.80
#